data_AF-A0A534TPS1-F1
#
_entry.id   AF-A0A534TPS1-F1
#
_cell.length_a   1.000
_cell.length_b   1.000
_cell.length_c   1.000
_cell.angle_alpha   90.00
_cell.angle_beta   90.00
_cell.angle_gamma   90.00
#
_symmetry.space_group_name_H-M   'P 1'
#
loop_
_entity.id
_entity.type
_entity.pdbx_description
1 polymer ?
#
loop_
_entity_poly.entity_id
_entity_poly.type
_entity_poly.pdbx_seq_one_letter_code
_entity_poly.pdbx_strand_id
1 'polypeptide(L)'
;MTEISVLQLVSPPRQVPELIAALRAWEPGGIGSWVLAAKAQLPLTAEECRLLAQKIDTLELSALEFERVIALVGLSLGLDCRRRLTVGKTIYGKDREVDVLFRDARNGNRLAVEAKYQRVTGTADEKLPYAVLNLATLPLPGVIVYGGGGFHQGALHWLCANTRATDISRLGDWLTVFFAL
;
A
#
# COMPACT_ATOMS: atom_id res chain seq x y z
N MET A 1 -23.27 25.12 -37.97
CA MET A 1 -22.54 23.95 -37.47
C MET A 1 -22.00 24.33 -36.10
N THR A 2 -22.70 23.93 -35.04
CA THR A 2 -22.31 24.21 -33.66
C THR A 2 -21.68 22.94 -33.10
N GLU A 3 -20.37 22.99 -32.86
CA GLU A 3 -19.64 21.94 -32.16
C GLU A 3 -20.15 21.86 -30.72
N ILE A 4 -20.83 20.76 -30.39
CA ILE A 4 -21.18 20.43 -29.02
C ILE A 4 -19.91 19.85 -28.40
N SER A 5 -19.20 20.66 -27.63
CA SER A 5 -18.14 20.20 -26.74
C SER A 5 -18.77 19.25 -25.72
N VAL A 6 -18.58 17.94 -25.92
CA VAL A 6 -18.96 16.92 -24.96
C VAL A 6 -17.95 17.00 -23.81
N LEU A 7 -18.21 17.88 -22.84
CA LEU A 7 -17.61 17.77 -21.52
C LEU A 7 -18.06 16.42 -20.95
N GLN A 8 -17.17 15.43 -20.96
CA GLN A 8 -17.37 14.21 -20.18
C GLN A 8 -17.55 14.64 -18.73
N LEU A 9 -18.79 14.58 -18.24
CA LEU A 9 -19.12 14.73 -16.83
C LEU A 9 -18.51 13.54 -16.09
N VAL A 10 -17.25 13.66 -15.70
CA VAL A 10 -16.65 12.75 -14.73
C VAL A 10 -17.35 13.04 -13.42
N SER A 11 -18.12 12.08 -12.91
CA SER A 11 -18.74 12.20 -11.59
C SER A 11 -17.67 12.53 -10.55
N PRO A 12 -17.92 13.46 -9.61
CA PRO A 12 -16.97 13.75 -8.56
C PRO A 12 -16.67 12.49 -7.74
N PRO A 13 -15.46 12.37 -7.16
CA PRO A 13 -15.13 11.22 -6.32
C PRO A 13 -16.10 11.15 -5.14
N ARG A 14 -16.47 9.92 -4.75
CA ARG A 14 -17.30 9.68 -3.58
C ARG A 14 -16.63 10.20 -2.30
N GLN A 15 -17.43 10.49 -1.29
CA GLN A 15 -16.91 10.94 0.01
C GLN A 15 -16.20 9.80 0.77
N VAL A 16 -15.24 10.15 1.63
CA VAL A 16 -14.40 9.19 2.37
C VAL A 16 -15.17 8.07 3.08
N PRO A 17 -16.33 8.30 3.74
CA PRO A 17 -17.09 7.22 4.36
C PRO A 17 -17.56 6.15 3.37
N GLU A 18 -17.97 6.56 2.16
CA GLU A 18 -18.37 5.64 1.09
C GLU A 18 -17.17 4.87 0.53
N LEU A 19 -16.01 5.53 0.42
CA LEU A 19 -14.77 4.88 0.00
C LEU A 19 -14.37 3.77 0.97
N ILE A 20 -14.47 4.04 2.27
CA ILE A 20 -14.21 3.05 3.32
C ILE A 20 -15.21 1.90 3.28
N ALA A 21 -16.50 2.18 3.09
CA ALA A 21 -17.50 1.13 2.93
C ALA A 21 -17.19 0.22 1.74
N ALA A 22 -16.81 0.81 0.59
CA ALA A 22 -16.41 0.07 -0.59
C ALA A 22 -15.13 -0.76 -0.37
N LEU A 23 -14.11 -0.20 0.30
CA LEU A 23 -12.89 -0.93 0.68
C LEU A 23 -13.21 -2.12 1.60
N ARG A 24 -14.09 -1.94 2.58
CA ARG A 24 -14.46 -2.99 3.54
C ARG A 24 -15.23 -4.13 2.90
N ALA A 25 -16.11 -3.81 1.95
CA ALA A 25 -16.87 -4.78 1.16
C ALA A 25 -16.01 -5.52 0.13
N TRP A 26 -14.83 -5.01 -0.20
CA TRP A 26 -13.92 -5.61 -1.17
C TRP A 26 -12.93 -6.56 -0.50
N GLU A 27 -12.84 -7.77 -1.04
CA GLU A 27 -11.77 -8.71 -0.71
C GLU A 27 -10.76 -8.73 -1.87
N PRO A 28 -9.52 -8.26 -1.66
CA PRO A 28 -8.51 -8.28 -2.71
C PRO A 28 -8.13 -9.71 -3.13
N GLY A 29 -8.34 -10.70 -2.27
CA GLY A 29 -7.74 -12.02 -2.43
C GLY A 29 -6.22 -11.93 -2.26
N GLY A 30 -5.47 -12.66 -3.08
CA GLY A 30 -4.00 -12.56 -3.13
C GLY A 30 -3.25 -13.41 -2.11
N ILE A 31 -3.95 -14.05 -1.17
CA ILE A 31 -3.36 -15.04 -0.26
C ILE A 31 -3.15 -16.34 -1.04
N GLY A 32 -1.89 -16.75 -1.17
CA GLY A 32 -1.54 -17.98 -1.90
C GLY A 32 -1.54 -17.88 -3.43
N SER A 33 -2.19 -16.89 -4.04
CA SER A 33 -2.28 -16.70 -5.50
C SER A 33 -2.09 -15.24 -5.91
N TRP A 34 -1.72 -14.99 -7.17
CA TRP A 34 -1.62 -13.63 -7.72
C TRP A 34 -3.00 -13.04 -8.02
N VAL A 35 -3.19 -11.77 -7.66
CA VAL A 35 -4.24 -10.91 -8.19
C VAL A 35 -3.66 -10.15 -9.37
N LEU A 36 -4.22 -10.36 -10.56
CA LEU A 36 -3.73 -9.71 -11.78
C LEU A 36 -4.41 -8.36 -11.96
N ALA A 37 -3.65 -7.28 -12.06
CA ALA A 37 -4.23 -5.94 -12.15
C ALA A 37 -5.15 -5.79 -13.37
N ALA A 38 -4.76 -6.38 -14.50
CA ALA A 38 -5.54 -6.37 -15.74
C ALA A 38 -6.91 -7.09 -15.64
N LYS A 39 -7.15 -7.88 -14.59
CA LYS A 39 -8.41 -8.62 -14.37
C LYS A 39 -9.13 -8.19 -13.08
N ALA A 40 -8.48 -7.39 -12.25
CA ALA A 40 -9.00 -7.01 -10.95
C ALA A 40 -10.14 -5.99 -11.12
N GLN A 41 -11.27 -6.27 -10.49
CA GLN A 41 -12.35 -5.29 -10.38
C GLN A 41 -12.14 -4.51 -9.08
N LEU A 42 -11.68 -3.27 -9.21
CA LEU A 42 -11.31 -2.45 -8.06
C LEU A 42 -12.55 -1.73 -7.48
N PRO A 43 -12.67 -1.63 -6.15
CA PRO A 43 -13.79 -0.97 -5.50
C PRO A 43 -13.75 0.56 -5.64
N LEU A 44 -12.56 1.10 -5.92
CA LEU A 44 -12.27 2.53 -6.01
C LEU A 44 -11.56 2.84 -7.33
N THR A 45 -11.82 4.01 -7.88
CA THR A 45 -11.03 4.58 -8.97
C THR A 45 -9.64 5.02 -8.48
N ALA A 46 -8.68 5.26 -9.39
CA ALA A 46 -7.36 5.76 -9.01
C ALA A 46 -7.41 7.07 -8.22
N GLU A 47 -8.31 7.98 -8.59
CA GLU A 47 -8.50 9.26 -7.87
C GLU A 47 -9.04 9.04 -6.46
N GLU A 48 -10.04 8.16 -6.31
CA GLU A 48 -10.58 7.79 -5.00
C GLU A 48 -9.54 7.08 -4.12
N CYS A 49 -8.66 6.27 -4.72
CA CYS A 49 -7.54 5.65 -4.00
C CYS A 49 -6.58 6.71 -3.45
N ARG A 50 -6.23 7.72 -4.25
CA ARG A 50 -5.40 8.85 -3.82
C ARG A 50 -6.06 9.64 -2.68
N LEU A 51 -7.35 9.97 -2.84
CA LEU A 51 -8.11 10.68 -1.81
C LEU A 51 -8.16 9.89 -0.50
N LEU A 52 -8.41 8.58 -0.57
CA LEU A 52 -8.42 7.71 0.61
C LEU A 52 -7.05 7.67 1.29
N ALA A 53 -5.97 7.47 0.52
CA ALA A 53 -4.60 7.40 1.03
C ALA A 53 -4.19 8.68 1.78
N GLN A 54 -4.57 9.86 1.26
CA GLN A 54 -4.33 11.15 1.92
C GLN A 54 -5.10 11.35 3.22
N LYS A 55 -6.15 10.56 3.46
CA LYS A 55 -7.01 10.68 4.65
C LYS A 55 -6.74 9.60 5.69
N ILE A 56 -5.85 8.64 5.42
CA ILE A 56 -5.59 7.47 6.29
C ILE A 56 -5.36 7.85 7.76
N ASP A 57 -4.64 8.95 8.02
CA ASP A 57 -4.31 9.37 9.39
C ASP A 57 -5.54 9.74 10.23
N THR A 58 -6.64 10.10 9.56
CA THR A 58 -7.92 10.44 10.18
C THR A 58 -8.85 9.24 10.36
N LEU A 59 -8.51 8.09 9.78
CA LEU A 59 -9.38 6.92 9.72
C LEU A 59 -9.09 5.94 10.84
N GLU A 60 -10.02 5.03 11.07
CA GLU A 60 -9.84 3.88 11.97
C GLU A 60 -9.84 2.61 11.13
N LEU A 61 -8.64 2.13 10.83
CA LEU A 61 -8.41 0.89 10.10
C LEU A 61 -7.81 -0.17 11.02
N SER A 62 -8.18 -1.41 10.78
CA SER A 62 -7.41 -2.57 11.19
C SER A 62 -6.14 -2.70 10.34
N ALA A 63 -5.16 -3.46 10.82
CA ALA A 63 -3.96 -3.78 10.04
C ALA A 63 -4.32 -4.44 8.69
N LEU A 64 -5.32 -5.32 8.69
CA LEU A 64 -5.82 -5.97 7.46
C LEU A 64 -6.39 -4.95 6.48
N GLU A 65 -7.20 -4.00 6.93
CA GLU A 65 -7.73 -2.95 6.04
C GLU A 65 -6.61 -2.08 5.49
N PHE A 66 -5.58 -1.77 6.27
CA PHE A 66 -4.42 -1.04 5.78
C PHE A 66 -3.63 -1.83 4.71
N GLU A 67 -3.44 -3.14 4.89
CA GLU A 67 -2.91 -4.02 3.82
C GLU A 67 -3.76 -3.94 2.54
N ARG A 68 -5.09 -3.89 2.66
CA ARG A 68 -6.00 -3.76 1.52
C ARG A 68 -5.82 -2.42 0.80
N VAL A 69 -5.63 -1.32 1.54
CA VAL A 69 -5.34 0.00 0.95
C VAL A 69 -4.04 -0.05 0.15
N ILE A 70 -2.98 -0.64 0.72
CA ILE A 70 -1.70 -0.80 0.03
C ILE A 70 -1.90 -1.59 -1.28
N ALA A 71 -2.56 -2.76 -1.20
CA ALA A 71 -2.83 -3.59 -2.38
C ALA A 71 -3.63 -2.84 -3.44
N LEU A 72 -4.65 -2.08 -3.01
CA LEU A 72 -5.49 -1.26 -3.88
C LEU A 72 -4.69 -0.18 -4.62
N VAL A 73 -3.78 0.52 -3.93
CA VAL A 73 -2.89 1.51 -4.55
C VAL A 73 -2.07 0.86 -5.67
N GLY A 74 -1.39 -0.25 -5.39
CA GLY A 74 -0.57 -0.93 -6.42
C GLY A 74 -1.39 -1.46 -7.60
N LEU A 75 -2.53 -2.11 -7.32
CA LEU A 75 -3.43 -2.61 -8.37
C LEU A 75 -3.98 -1.47 -9.24
N SER A 76 -4.29 -0.31 -8.65
CA SER A 76 -4.76 0.87 -9.39
C SER A 76 -3.71 1.44 -10.36
N LEU A 77 -2.43 1.13 -10.13
CA LEU A 77 -1.31 1.49 -11.00
C LEU A 77 -0.96 0.39 -12.02
N GLY A 78 -1.73 -0.69 -12.08
CA GLY A 78 -1.49 -1.80 -13.00
C GLY A 78 -0.48 -2.85 -12.50
N LEU A 79 -0.08 -2.81 -11.22
CA LEU A 79 0.81 -3.81 -10.63
C LEU A 79 0.01 -5.02 -10.13
N ASP A 80 0.46 -6.22 -10.49
CA ASP A 80 -0.08 -7.45 -9.89
C ASP A 80 0.28 -7.51 -8.40
N CYS A 81 -0.58 -8.07 -7.56
CA CYS A 81 -0.30 -8.20 -6.13
C CYS A 81 -0.50 -9.61 -5.59
N ARG A 82 0.35 -9.99 -4.62
CA ARG A 82 0.12 -11.08 -3.67
C ARG A 82 0.14 -10.53 -2.26
N ARG A 83 -0.48 -11.25 -1.34
CA ARG A 83 -0.55 -10.89 0.07
C ARG A 83 -0.08 -12.05 0.94
N ARG A 84 0.52 -11.74 2.08
CA ARG A 84 0.92 -12.70 3.12
C ARG A 84 1.72 -13.87 2.56
N LEU A 85 2.89 -13.53 2.04
CA LEU A 85 3.81 -14.49 1.42
C LEU A 85 5.02 -14.71 2.32
N THR A 86 5.32 -15.96 2.66
CA THR A 86 6.59 -16.32 3.28
C THR A 86 7.73 -16.15 2.26
N VAL A 87 8.61 -15.19 2.53
CA VAL A 87 9.80 -14.90 1.75
C VAL A 87 11.04 -14.86 2.65
N GLY A 88 11.80 -15.95 2.63
CA GLY A 88 13.08 -16.04 3.33
C GLY A 88 12.94 -16.07 4.86
N LYS A 89 13.96 -15.53 5.53
CA LYS A 89 14.10 -15.56 6.99
C LYS A 89 14.27 -14.15 7.57
N THR A 90 13.80 -13.97 8.78
CA THR A 90 14.11 -12.80 9.64
C THR A 90 15.58 -12.81 10.06
N ILE A 91 16.06 -11.71 10.64
CA ILE A 91 17.40 -11.62 11.26
C ILE A 91 17.62 -12.63 12.39
N TYR A 92 16.56 -13.22 12.94
CA TYR A 92 16.60 -14.27 13.97
C TYR A 92 16.35 -15.68 13.41
N GLY A 93 16.36 -15.86 12.08
CA GLY A 93 16.20 -17.18 11.45
C GLY A 93 14.77 -17.74 11.42
N LYS A 94 13.77 -16.98 11.87
CA LYS A 94 12.35 -17.36 11.74
C LYS A 94 11.86 -17.13 10.31
N ASP A 95 10.87 -17.91 9.86
CA ASP A 95 10.18 -17.66 8.60
C ASP A 95 9.65 -16.23 8.56
N ARG A 96 9.90 -15.57 7.42
CA ARG A 96 9.52 -14.17 7.24
C ARG A 96 8.36 -14.10 6.27
N GLU A 97 7.22 -13.63 6.74
CA GLU A 97 6.11 -13.22 5.88
C GLU A 97 6.23 -11.73 5.53
N VAL A 98 5.93 -11.40 4.27
CA VAL A 98 5.72 -10.02 3.81
C VAL A 98 4.24 -9.78 3.57
N ASP A 99 3.77 -8.57 3.90
CA ASP A 99 2.34 -8.26 3.92
C ASP A 99 1.75 -8.16 2.51
N VAL A 100 2.46 -7.46 1.61
CA VAL A 100 2.11 -7.33 0.18
C VAL A 100 3.35 -7.55 -0.68
N LEU A 101 3.20 -8.19 -1.83
CA LEU A 101 4.22 -8.34 -2.86
C LEU A 101 3.65 -7.82 -4.18
N PHE A 102 4.26 -6.77 -4.73
CA PHE A 102 3.94 -6.28 -6.06
C PHE A 102 4.79 -6.93 -7.13
N ARG A 103 4.23 -7.02 -8.34
CA ARG A 103 4.94 -7.41 -9.54
C ARG A 103 4.52 -6.54 -10.72
N ASP A 104 5.50 -6.05 -11.46
CA ASP A 104 5.28 -5.50 -12.80
C ASP A 104 5.20 -6.65 -13.82
N ALA A 105 4.05 -6.79 -14.48
CA ALA A 105 3.83 -7.85 -15.46
C ALA A 105 4.71 -7.71 -16.71
N ARG A 106 5.18 -6.49 -17.02
CA ARG A 106 5.97 -6.16 -18.23
C ARG A 106 7.38 -6.75 -18.20
N ASN A 107 8.02 -6.70 -17.03
CA ASN A 107 9.43 -7.09 -16.85
C ASN A 107 9.66 -8.12 -15.72
N GLY A 108 8.64 -8.40 -14.90
CA GLY A 108 8.74 -9.35 -13.79
C GLY A 108 9.38 -8.80 -12.51
N ASN A 109 9.75 -7.52 -12.47
CA ASN A 109 10.29 -6.86 -11.28
C ASN A 109 9.31 -6.97 -10.11
N ARG A 110 9.85 -7.05 -8.89
CA ARG A 110 9.07 -7.27 -7.67
C ARG A 110 9.51 -6.38 -6.53
N LEU A 111 8.55 -6.07 -5.66
CA LEU A 111 8.77 -5.30 -4.44
C LEU A 111 7.96 -5.90 -3.31
N ALA A 112 8.64 -6.28 -2.23
CA ALA A 112 7.99 -6.63 -0.97
C ALA A 112 7.59 -5.37 -0.20
N VAL A 113 6.45 -5.43 0.47
CA VAL A 113 5.96 -4.37 1.34
C VAL A 113 5.73 -4.94 2.73
N GLU A 114 6.26 -4.24 3.72
CA GLU A 114 5.88 -4.38 5.12
C GLU A 114 4.92 -3.25 5.49
N ALA A 115 3.72 -3.59 5.94
CA ALA A 115 2.71 -2.66 6.39
C ALA A 115 2.91 -2.31 7.88
N LYS A 116 2.88 -1.02 8.19
CA LYS A 116 2.96 -0.50 9.56
C LYS A 116 1.90 0.55 9.78
N TYR A 117 0.76 0.13 10.31
CA TYR A 117 -0.33 1.03 10.68
C TYR A 117 -0.37 1.27 12.19
N GLN A 118 -0.49 2.54 12.59
CA GLN A 118 -0.66 2.89 14.00
C GLN A 118 -1.59 4.09 14.16
N ARG A 119 -2.80 3.85 14.68
CA ARG A 119 -3.81 4.92 14.88
C ARG A 119 -3.66 5.68 16.18
N VAL A 120 -3.27 4.97 17.24
CA VAL A 120 -3.12 5.49 18.60
C VAL A 120 -1.68 5.28 19.03
N THR A 121 -1.16 6.20 19.83
CA THR A 121 0.17 6.10 20.42
C THR A 121 0.33 4.79 21.20
N GLY A 122 1.50 4.19 21.06
CA GLY A 122 1.82 2.85 21.54
C GLY A 122 3.18 2.40 21.01
N THR A 123 3.54 1.15 21.27
CA THR A 123 4.90 0.60 21.05
C THR A 123 5.15 0.04 19.65
N ALA A 124 4.28 0.32 18.68
CA ALA A 124 4.46 -0.21 17.33
C ALA A 124 5.70 0.36 16.64
N ASP A 125 6.10 1.59 16.99
CA ASP A 125 7.32 2.23 16.52
C ASP A 125 8.61 1.58 17.05
N GLU A 126 8.60 1.01 18.27
CA GLU A 126 9.73 0.26 18.83
C GLU A 126 10.16 -0.93 17.96
N LYS A 127 9.25 -1.43 17.11
CA LYS A 127 9.50 -2.56 16.20
C LYS A 127 10.02 -2.13 14.82
N LEU A 128 10.00 -0.84 14.49
CA LEU A 128 10.41 -0.34 13.18
C LEU A 128 11.88 -0.61 12.84
N PRO A 129 12.86 -0.49 13.76
CA PRO A 129 14.24 -0.85 13.46
C PRO A 129 14.39 -2.31 13.03
N TYR A 130 13.69 -3.22 13.70
CA TYR A 130 13.66 -4.64 13.35
C TYR A 130 12.99 -4.89 12.00
N ALA A 131 11.91 -4.16 11.69
CA ALA A 131 11.25 -4.26 10.39
C ALA A 131 12.20 -3.89 9.25
N VAL A 132 12.97 -2.80 9.40
CA VAL A 132 13.97 -2.38 8.40
C VAL A 132 15.09 -3.41 8.26
N LEU A 133 15.62 -3.93 9.37
CA LEU A 133 16.65 -4.97 9.33
C LEU A 133 16.13 -6.24 8.64
N ASN A 134 14.89 -6.65 8.91
CA ASN A 134 14.27 -7.78 8.23
C ASN A 134 14.03 -7.53 6.74
N LEU A 135 13.79 -6.30 6.29
CA LEU A 135 13.72 -6.00 4.85
C LEU A 135 15.09 -6.19 4.19
N ALA A 136 16.19 -5.90 4.89
CA ALA A 136 17.54 -6.09 4.36
C ALA A 136 17.94 -7.56 4.19
N THR A 137 17.24 -8.51 4.83
CA THR A 137 17.49 -9.96 4.65
C THR A 137 16.67 -10.56 3.51
N LEU A 138 15.77 -9.80 2.89
CA LEU A 138 14.95 -10.32 1.79
C LEU A 138 15.82 -10.55 0.53
N PRO A 139 15.54 -11.61 -0.24
CA PRO A 139 16.20 -11.86 -1.53
C PRO A 139 15.68 -10.95 -2.66
N LEU A 140 14.92 -9.90 -2.32
CA LEU A 140 14.31 -8.95 -3.25
C LEU A 140 14.19 -7.57 -2.59
N PRO A 141 13.99 -6.49 -3.37
CA PRO A 141 13.73 -5.16 -2.82
C PRO A 141 12.50 -5.17 -1.89
N GLY A 142 12.58 -4.36 -0.84
CA GLY A 142 11.52 -4.22 0.15
C GLY A 142 11.37 -2.80 0.66
N VAL A 143 10.14 -2.41 0.99
CA VAL A 143 9.78 -1.09 1.52
C VAL A 143 8.83 -1.22 2.71
N ILE A 144 8.99 -0.36 3.72
CA ILE A 144 7.97 -0.16 4.75
C ILE A 144 6.96 0.86 4.25
N VAL A 145 5.70 0.50 4.24
CA VAL A 145 4.61 1.46 4.05
C VAL A 145 3.96 1.71 5.39
N TYR A 146 3.96 2.97 5.81
CA TYR A 146 3.39 3.39 7.09
C TYR A 146 2.22 4.36 6.91
N GLY A 147 1.37 4.43 7.94
CA GLY A 147 0.26 5.38 7.99
C GLY A 147 -0.48 5.30 9.31
N GLY A 148 -1.35 6.28 9.57
CA GLY A 148 -2.04 6.44 10.83
C GLY A 148 -1.37 7.51 11.71
N GLY A 149 -2.18 8.31 12.39
CA GLY A 149 -1.71 9.44 13.19
C GLY A 149 -1.10 9.10 14.56
N GLY A 150 -0.82 7.84 14.84
CA GLY A 150 -0.39 7.37 16.17
C GLY A 150 1.11 7.23 16.39
N PHE A 151 1.94 7.36 15.34
CA PHE A 151 3.40 7.25 15.48
C PHE A 151 4.00 8.44 16.25
N HIS A 152 5.00 8.17 17.08
CA HIS A 152 5.77 9.24 17.72
C HIS A 152 6.56 10.02 16.67
N GLN A 153 6.74 11.33 16.90
CA GLN A 153 7.45 12.22 15.99
C GLN A 153 8.87 11.73 15.66
N GLY A 154 9.61 11.20 16.64
CA GLY A 154 10.94 10.63 16.42
C GLY A 154 10.93 9.46 15.43
N ALA A 155 9.92 8.60 15.50
CA ALA A 155 9.75 7.48 14.57
C ALA A 155 9.42 7.98 13.15
N LEU A 156 8.54 8.97 13.03
CA LEU A 156 8.23 9.59 11.74
C LEU A 156 9.45 10.24 11.10
N HIS A 157 10.26 10.99 11.86
CA HIS A 157 11.50 11.56 11.37
C HIS A 157 12.47 10.48 10.87
N TRP A 158 12.61 9.39 11.62
CA TRP A 158 13.46 8.26 11.24
C TRP A 158 12.96 7.56 9.97
N LEU A 159 11.65 7.33 9.85
CA LEU A 159 11.03 6.75 8.65
C LEU A 159 11.22 7.66 7.42
N CYS A 160 11.00 8.96 7.56
CA CYS A 160 11.20 9.93 6.48
C CYS A 160 12.66 9.99 5.99
N ALA A 161 13.63 9.73 6.87
CA ALA A 161 15.05 9.67 6.51
C ALA A 161 15.46 8.33 5.87
N ASN A 162 14.58 7.32 5.86
CA ASN A 162 14.88 5.99 5.37
C ASN A 162 14.41 5.81 3.92
N THR A 163 15.33 5.49 3.01
CA THR A 163 15.01 5.27 1.59
C THR A 163 14.15 4.03 1.33
N ARG A 164 13.99 3.17 2.34
CA ARG A 164 13.12 1.98 2.32
C ARG A 164 11.84 2.17 3.14
N ALA A 165 11.39 3.41 3.33
CA ALA A 165 10.10 3.68 3.93
C ALA A 165 9.35 4.77 3.15
N THR A 166 8.03 4.64 3.06
CA THR A 166 7.15 5.66 2.50
C THR A 166 5.84 5.74 3.27
N ASP A 167 5.33 6.95 3.41
CA ASP A 167 3.97 7.18 3.88
C ASP A 167 2.97 6.68 2.82
N ILE A 168 1.83 6.13 3.27
CA ILE A 168 0.77 5.62 2.39
C ILE A 168 0.25 6.66 1.40
N SER A 169 0.18 7.94 1.79
CA SER A 169 -0.25 9.04 0.92
C SER A 169 0.69 9.28 -0.26
N ARG A 170 1.96 8.84 -0.15
CA ARG A 170 3.01 8.96 -1.17
C ARG A 170 3.31 7.64 -1.89
N LEU A 171 2.68 6.54 -1.46
CA LEU A 171 2.98 5.21 -2.00
C LEU A 171 2.79 5.16 -3.51
N GLY A 172 1.74 5.79 -4.05
CA GLY A 172 1.47 5.79 -5.48
C GLY A 172 2.64 6.32 -6.30
N ASP A 173 3.08 7.54 -6.01
CA ASP A 173 4.22 8.18 -6.69
C ASP A 173 5.52 7.39 -6.47
N TRP A 174 5.72 6.88 -5.25
CA TRP A 174 6.89 6.07 -4.93
C TRP A 174 6.95 4.79 -5.79
N LEU A 175 5.82 4.09 -5.96
CA LEU A 175 5.72 2.89 -6.80
C LEU A 175 5.93 3.22 -8.28
N THR A 176 5.38 4.34 -8.76
CA THR A 176 5.59 4.81 -10.14
C THR A 176 7.07 5.03 -10.42
N VAL A 177 7.81 5.66 -9.50
CA VAL A 177 9.26 5.85 -9.64
C VAL A 177 10.00 4.51 -9.57
N PHE A 178 9.68 3.65 -8.60
CA PHE A 178 10.36 2.37 -8.41
C PHE A 178 10.19 1.42 -9.61
N PHE A 179 8.98 1.34 -10.17
CA PHE A 179 8.65 0.43 -11.27
C PHE A 179 8.77 1.07 -12.66
N ALA A 180 9.05 2.37 -12.75
CA ALA A 180 9.01 3.14 -13.99
C ALA A 180 7.69 2.92 -14.75
N LEU A 181 6.58 3.29 -14.09
CA LEU A 181 5.21 3.15 -14.62
C LEU A 181 4.83 4.33 -15.51
#